data_AF-A0AAN8DSV3-F1
#
_entry.id   AF-A0AAN8DSV3-F1
#
_cell.length_a   1.000
_cell.length_b   1.000
_cell.length_c   1.000
_cell.angle_alpha   90.00
_cell.angle_beta   90.00
_cell.angle_gamma   90.00
#
_symmetry.space_group_name_H-M   'P 1'
#
loop_
_entity.id
_entity.type
_entity.pdbx_description
1 polymer ?
#
loop_
_entity_poly.entity_id
_entity_poly.type
_entity_poly.pdbx_seq_one_letter_code
_entity_poly.pdbx_strand_id
1 'polypeptide(L)'
;MAERGEADFNDILDDWFIETLKTYKDLHVYQLEHPTQVIEWTSGKTVCVAGYSSSKNEVLELQLPLKLFAEENKGLCAERDFKVVHGGFTEGPVRCLRHVPGTR
;
A
#
# COMPACT_ATOMS: atom_id res chain seq x y z
N MET A 1 30.01 16.71 1.22
CA MET A 1 30.14 15.30 1.71
C MET A 1 28.80 14.57 1.78
N ALA A 2 27.65 15.25 1.66
CA ALA A 2 26.32 14.63 1.61
C ALA A 2 25.96 14.00 0.24
N GLU A 3 26.46 14.55 -0.87
CA GLU A 3 26.07 14.11 -2.23
C GLU A 3 26.52 12.69 -2.60
N ARG A 4 27.60 12.18 -1.98
CA ARG A 4 28.12 10.83 -2.26
C ARG A 4 27.26 9.72 -1.66
N GLY A 5 26.44 10.02 -0.65
CA GLY A 5 25.53 9.05 -0.01
C GLY A 5 24.17 8.94 -0.70
N GLU A 6 23.70 10.03 -1.34
CA GLU A 6 22.45 10.02 -2.11
C GLU A 6 22.60 9.28 -3.44
N ALA A 7 23.74 9.44 -4.12
CA ALA A 7 24.04 8.71 -5.35
C ALA A 7 24.05 7.19 -5.11
N ASP A 8 24.71 6.74 -4.03
CA ASP A 8 24.83 5.32 -3.66
C ASP A 8 23.47 4.69 -3.32
N PHE A 9 22.58 5.44 -2.67
CA PHE A 9 21.22 4.97 -2.38
C PHE A 9 20.35 4.87 -3.65
N ASN A 10 20.46 5.82 -4.57
CA ASN A 10 19.73 5.79 -5.83
C ASN A 10 20.17 4.63 -6.72
N ASP A 11 21.48 4.35 -6.79
CA ASP A 11 22.00 3.21 -7.54
C ASP A 11 21.45 1.87 -6.99
N ILE A 12 21.40 1.72 -5.66
CA ILE A 12 20.79 0.55 -5.00
C ILE A 12 19.30 0.42 -5.32
N LEU A 13 18.56 1.54 -5.32
CA LEU A 13 17.13 1.55 -5.65
C LEU A 13 16.88 1.16 -7.10
N ASP A 14 17.69 1.67 -8.03
CA ASP A 14 17.57 1.37 -9.46
C ASP A 14 17.86 -0.12 -9.73
N ASP A 15 18.93 -0.66 -9.13
CA ASP A 15 19.25 -2.08 -9.24
C ASP A 15 18.11 -2.95 -8.69
N TRP A 16 17.60 -2.63 -7.50
CA TRP A 16 16.46 -3.33 -6.91
C TRP A 16 15.22 -3.27 -7.81
N PHE A 17 14.94 -2.11 -8.40
CA PHE A 17 13.78 -1.93 -9.26
C PHE A 17 13.92 -2.74 -10.55
N ILE A 18 15.10 -2.74 -11.18
CA ILE A 18 15.40 -3.52 -12.38
C ILE A 18 15.28 -5.02 -12.11
N GLU A 19 15.80 -5.51 -10.99
CA GLU A 19 15.66 -6.92 -10.59
C GLU A 19 14.20 -7.31 -10.33
N THR A 20 13.44 -6.43 -9.69
CA THR A 20 12.01 -6.63 -9.44
C THR A 20 11.24 -6.79 -10.76
N LEU A 21 11.50 -5.92 -11.75
CA LEU A 21 10.85 -6.00 -13.07
C LEU A 21 11.16 -7.30 -13.83
N LYS A 22 12.32 -7.93 -13.58
CA LYS A 22 12.67 -9.22 -14.18
C LYS A 22 12.03 -10.41 -13.46
N THR A 23 11.69 -10.24 -12.18
CA THR A 23 11.26 -11.32 -11.30
C THR A 23 9.74 -11.47 -11.27
N TYR A 24 9.01 -10.35 -11.23
CA TYR A 24 7.55 -10.37 -11.12
C TYR A 24 6.90 -10.20 -12.48
N LYS A 25 5.87 -11.01 -12.75
CA LYS A 25 5.04 -10.89 -13.95
C LYS A 25 4.30 -9.54 -13.99
N ASP A 26 3.74 -9.15 -12.85
CA ASP A 26 2.99 -7.92 -12.67
C ASP A 26 3.49 -7.22 -11.40
N LEU A 27 3.93 -5.97 -11.56
CA LEU A 27 4.34 -5.10 -10.45
C LEU A 27 3.38 -3.93 -10.36
N HIS A 28 2.76 -3.76 -9.19
CA HIS A 28 1.83 -2.67 -8.92
C HIS A 28 2.35 -1.82 -7.76
N VAL A 29 2.53 -0.53 -8.03
CA VAL A 29 3.03 0.45 -7.05
C VAL A 29 1.97 1.53 -6.86
N TYR A 30 1.63 1.80 -5.61
CA TYR A 30 0.65 2.82 -5.23
C TYR A 30 1.22 3.67 -4.10
N GLN A 31 0.93 4.96 -4.16
CA GLN A 31 1.27 5.90 -3.10
C GLN A 31 0.05 6.12 -2.21
N LEU A 32 0.24 5.99 -0.90
CA LEU A 32 -0.77 6.36 0.09
C LEU A 32 -0.60 7.82 0.49
N GLU A 33 -1.68 8.45 0.94
CA GLU A 33 -1.68 9.84 1.42
C GLU A 33 -0.78 10.03 2.66
N HIS A 34 -0.78 9.04 3.55
CA HIS A 34 0.01 9.04 4.77
C HIS A 34 0.87 7.78 4.91
N PRO A 35 2.04 7.86 5.55
CA PRO A 35 2.85 6.69 5.86
C PRO A 35 2.07 5.70 6.72
N THR A 36 2.10 4.43 6.32
CA THR A 36 1.51 3.32 7.07
C THR A 36 2.60 2.36 7.52
N GLN A 37 2.49 1.83 8.74
CA GLN A 37 3.41 0.78 9.22
C GLN A 37 2.82 -0.62 9.06
N VAL A 38 1.48 -0.69 9.00
CA VAL A 38 0.76 -1.96 8.96
C VAL A 38 -0.20 -1.98 7.78
N ILE A 39 -0.35 -3.17 7.20
CA ILE A 39 -1.32 -3.47 6.16
C ILE A 39 -1.85 -4.89 6.42
N GLU A 40 -3.16 -5.07 6.31
CA GLU A 40 -3.82 -6.37 6.51
C GLU A 40 -4.94 -6.54 5.49
N TRP A 41 -5.08 -7.74 4.93
CA TRP A 41 -6.19 -8.08 4.05
C TRP A 41 -7.49 -8.25 4.85
N THR A 42 -8.51 -7.41 4.60
CA THR A 42 -9.83 -7.57 5.24
C THR A 42 -10.77 -8.43 4.39
N SER A 43 -10.57 -8.44 3.07
CA SER A 43 -11.29 -9.34 2.16
C SER A 43 -10.45 -9.60 0.92
N GLY A 44 -10.97 -10.38 -0.04
CA GLY A 44 -10.33 -10.50 -1.36
C GLY A 44 -10.31 -9.20 -2.18
N LYS A 45 -10.94 -8.11 -1.70
CA LYS A 45 -11.07 -6.85 -2.44
C LYS A 45 -10.63 -5.60 -1.66
N THR A 46 -10.30 -5.73 -0.39
CA THR A 46 -10.05 -4.62 0.52
C THR A 46 -8.86 -4.92 1.41
N VAL A 47 -8.12 -3.87 1.75
CA VAL A 47 -7.02 -3.89 2.72
C VAL A 47 -7.28 -2.84 3.78
N CYS A 48 -6.89 -3.12 5.02
CA CYS A 48 -6.84 -2.14 6.08
C CYS A 48 -5.40 -1.65 6.26
N VAL A 49 -5.22 -0.34 6.37
CA VAL A 49 -3.92 0.30 6.66
C VAL A 49 -4.06 1.17 7.91
N ALA A 50 -2.96 1.38 8.62
CA ALA A 50 -2.96 2.27 9.78
C ALA A 50 -1.62 2.98 10.01
N GLY A 51 -1.73 4.25 10.40
CA GLY A 51 -0.59 5.12 10.69
C GLY A 51 0.21 4.72 11.93
N TYR A 52 1.43 5.26 12.00
CA TYR A 52 2.36 5.10 13.12
C TYR A 52 2.92 6.45 13.62
N SER A 53 2.04 7.25 14.20
CA SER A 53 2.34 8.50 14.89
C SER A 53 2.15 8.34 16.40
N SER A 54 2.76 9.21 17.20
CA SER A 54 2.61 9.18 18.66
C SER A 54 1.29 9.79 19.16
N SER A 55 0.60 10.58 18.34
CA SER A 55 -0.59 11.33 18.74
C SER A 55 -1.87 10.69 18.18
N LYS A 56 -2.13 10.90 16.90
CA LYS A 56 -3.35 10.48 16.22
C LYS A 56 -3.00 9.72 14.96
N ASN A 57 -3.63 8.56 14.78
CA ASN A 57 -3.42 7.71 13.62
C ASN A 57 -4.73 7.42 12.93
N GLU A 58 -4.69 7.56 11.62
CA GLU A 58 -5.79 7.15 10.77
C GLU A 58 -5.72 5.64 10.55
N VAL A 59 -6.90 5.02 10.55
CA VAL A 59 -7.13 3.63 10.16
C VAL A 59 -8.11 3.66 9.00
N LEU A 60 -7.68 3.17 7.84
CA LEU A 60 -8.49 3.18 6.63
C LEU A 60 -8.69 1.76 6.12
N GLU A 61 -9.94 1.43 5.81
CA GLU A 61 -10.24 0.32 4.92
C GLU A 61 -10.30 0.85 3.49
N LEU A 62 -9.41 0.33 2.64
CA LEU A 62 -9.24 0.74 1.26
C LEU A 62 -9.67 -0.39 0.33
N GLN A 63 -10.57 -0.08 -0.59
CA GLN A 63 -10.90 -0.95 -1.70
C GLN A 63 -9.81 -0.86 -2.78
N LEU A 64 -9.38 -2.04 -3.22
CA LEU A 64 -8.37 -2.18 -4.26
C LEU A 64 -8.86 -1.66 -5.62
N PRO A 65 -7.98 -1.03 -6.42
CA PRO A 65 -8.29 -0.65 -7.79
C PRO A 65 -8.76 -1.84 -8.63
N LEU A 66 -9.81 -1.64 -9.43
CA LEU A 66 -10.40 -2.71 -10.25
C LEU A 66 -9.40 -3.34 -11.24
N LYS A 67 -8.37 -2.58 -11.64
CA LYS A 67 -7.27 -3.08 -12.49
C LYS A 67 -6.55 -4.29 -11.87
N LEU A 68 -6.50 -4.41 -10.54
CA LEU A 68 -5.87 -5.55 -9.86
C LEU A 68 -6.67 -6.85 -10.00
N PHE A 69 -7.96 -6.77 -10.35
CA PHE A 69 -8.83 -7.93 -10.57
C PHE A 69 -9.09 -8.20 -12.05
N ALA A 70 -8.66 -7.31 -12.94
CA ALA A 70 -8.85 -7.51 -14.36
C ALA A 70 -7.97 -8.69 -14.81
N GLU A 71 -8.59 -9.70 -15.39
CA GLU A 71 -7.85 -10.69 -16.18
C GLU A 71 -7.07 -9.95 -17.28
N GLU A 72 -5.88 -10.47 -17.63
CA GLU A 72 -4.95 -9.87 -18.59
C GLU A 72 -5.65 -9.13 -19.75
N ASN A 73 -5.29 -7.87 -19.96
CA ASN A 73 -5.63 -7.09 -21.16
C ASN A 73 -7.13 -6.82 -21.44
N LYS A 74 -7.99 -6.67 -20.42
CA LYS A 74 -9.37 -6.18 -20.63
C LYS A 74 -9.51 -4.68 -20.30
N GLY A 75 -9.05 -3.83 -21.22
CA GLY A 75 -9.51 -2.45 -21.41
C GLY A 75 -8.99 -1.37 -20.44
N LEU A 76 -9.32 -0.11 -20.77
CA LEU A 76 -9.05 1.07 -19.94
C LEU A 76 -9.91 0.99 -18.66
N CYS A 77 -9.31 0.57 -17.55
CA CYS A 77 -9.95 0.67 -16.24
C CYS A 77 -9.89 2.12 -15.76
N ALA A 78 -11.05 2.80 -15.71
CA ALA A 78 -11.15 4.19 -15.26
C ALA A 78 -10.75 4.36 -13.79
N GLU A 79 -10.94 3.30 -12.98
CA GLU A 79 -10.62 3.31 -11.55
C GLU A 79 -9.24 2.73 -11.30
N ARG A 80 -8.29 3.62 -11.00
CA ARG A 80 -6.88 3.28 -10.82
C ARG A 80 -6.38 3.41 -9.39
N ASP A 81 -7.07 4.18 -8.56
CA ASP A 81 -6.66 4.46 -7.19
C ASP A 81 -7.48 3.68 -6.19
N PHE A 82 -6.94 3.54 -4.97
CA PHE A 82 -7.68 3.00 -3.86
C PHE A 82 -8.88 3.88 -3.54
N LYS A 83 -9.98 3.26 -3.12
CA LYS A 83 -11.14 3.99 -2.60
C LYS A 83 -11.27 3.75 -1.11
N VAL A 84 -11.49 4.82 -0.35
CA VAL A 84 -11.83 4.70 1.07
C VAL A 84 -13.22 4.10 1.19
N VAL A 85 -13.32 2.95 1.85
CA VAL A 85 -14.59 2.29 2.19
C VAL A 85 -15.03 2.75 3.58
N HIS A 86 -14.11 2.67 4.54
CA HIS A 86 -14.32 3.11 5.91
C HIS A 86 -13.05 3.80 6.41
N GLY A 87 -13.23 4.69 7.39
CA GLY A 87 -12.14 5.39 8.04
C GLY A 87 -12.43 5.64 9.51
N GLY A 88 -11.38 5.70 10.31
CA GLY A 88 -11.44 5.98 11.72
C GLY A 88 -10.11 6.51 12.25
N PHE A 89 -10.10 6.89 13.51
CA PHE A 89 -8.90 7.34 14.19
C PHE A 89 -8.69 6.57 15.48
N THR A 90 -7.42 6.39 15.83
CA THR A 90 -6.99 5.95 17.14
C THR A 90 -6.02 6.95 17.74
N GLU A 91 -6.04 7.05 19.06
CA GLU A 91 -4.98 7.70 19.81
C GLU A 91 -3.79 6.73 19.91
N GLY A 92 -2.58 7.22 19.60
CA GLY A 92 -1.35 6.43 19.63
C GLY A 92 -1.17 5.46 18.43
N PRO A 93 0.02 4.84 18.32
CA PRO A 93 0.43 4.08 17.13
C PRO A 93 -0.22 2.70 17.01
N VAL A 94 -0.60 2.31 15.78
CA VAL A 94 -1.06 0.95 15.47
C VAL A 94 0.12 0.10 15.03
N ARG A 95 0.42 -0.96 15.79
CA ARG A 95 1.55 -1.87 15.50
C ARG A 95 1.16 -3.18 14.82
N CYS A 96 -0.13 -3.52 14.84
CA CYS A 96 -0.65 -4.74 14.24
C CYS A 96 -2.12 -4.55 13.86
N LEU A 97 -2.48 -5.03 12.68
CA LEU A 97 -3.87 -5.24 12.26
C LEU A 97 -4.08 -6.74 12.06
N ARG A 98 -5.28 -7.21 12.38
CA ARG A 98 -5.68 -8.59 12.17
C ARG A 98 -7.11 -8.60 11.69
N HIS A 99 -7.35 -9.19 10.53
CA HIS A 99 -8.71 -9.43 10.09
C HIS A 99 -9.32 -10.60 10.89
N VAL A 100 -10.52 -10.38 11.41
CA VAL A 100 -11.31 -11.40 12.12
C VAL A 100 -12.45 -11.83 11.19
N PRO A 101 -12.42 -13.07 10.64
CA PRO A 101 -13.45 -13.52 9.72
C PRO A 101 -14.84 -13.53 10.36
N GLY A 102 -15.86 -13.12 9.61
CA GLY A 102 -17.25 -13.11 10.06
C GLY A 102 -17.61 -11.93 10.99
N THR A 103 -16.66 -11.06 11.28
CA THR A 103 -16.93 -9.75 11.88
C THR A 103 -16.74 -8.67 10.82
N ARG A 104 -17.46 -7.56 11.00
CA ARG A 104 -17.21 -6.34 10.24
C ARG A 104 -16.08 -5.57 10.87
#